data_AF-A0A9N9KDU0-F1
#
_entry.id   AF-A0A9N9KDU0-F1
#
_cell.length_a   1.000
_cell.length_b   1.000
_cell.length_c   1.000
_cell.angle_alpha   90.00
_cell.angle_beta   90.00
_cell.angle_gamma   90.00
#
_symmetry.space_group_name_H-M   'P 1'
#
loop_
_entity.id
_entity.type
_entity.pdbx_description
1 polymer ?
#
loop_
_entity_poly.entity_id
_entity_poly.type
_entity_poly.pdbx_seq_one_letter_code
_entity_poly.pdbx_strand_id
1 'polypeptide(L)'
;MGDFNAIPNPKLDCSPAKRTQTPESQLIKFLSPYMHNTFHLFHPNSIKFTFSHNNSHSRIDQIWTNMHTASLDYADIIEDATIESDHNIILLEFSILLTLSSLYKQPSRKVTLWKQASPKQIQKYQTHIDQNLIKIRSHILQIQNQVELDKA
;
A
#
# COMPACT_ATOMS: atom_id res chain seq x y z
N MET A 1 -0.10 -2.17 -3.03
CA MET A 1 0.81 -3.18 -3.61
C MET A 1 1.75 -2.49 -4.59
N GLY A 2 2.96 -2.99 -4.76
CA GLY A 2 3.92 -2.49 -5.75
C GLY A 2 5.35 -2.48 -5.23
N ASP A 3 6.24 -1.81 -5.95
CA ASP A 3 7.62 -1.57 -5.53
C ASP A 3 7.69 -0.41 -4.51
N PHE A 4 8.13 -0.72 -3.30
CA PHE A 4 8.26 0.25 -2.20
C PHE A 4 9.69 0.78 -2.08
N ASN A 5 10.67 0.19 -2.78
CA ASN A 5 12.10 0.45 -2.60
C ASN A 5 12.56 0.42 -1.13
N ALA A 6 11.83 -0.31 -0.29
CA ALA A 6 12.00 -0.33 1.16
C ALA A 6 12.00 -1.78 1.65
N ILE A 7 12.79 -2.07 2.68
CA ILE A 7 13.03 -3.42 3.17
C ILE A 7 12.41 -3.57 4.57
N PRO A 8 11.33 -4.36 4.74
CA PRO A 8 10.62 -4.48 6.02
C PRO A 8 11.48 -5.08 7.13
N ASN A 9 12.13 -6.20 6.82
CA ASN A 9 13.00 -6.91 7.75
C ASN A 9 14.37 -7.16 7.10
N PRO A 10 15.36 -6.28 7.31
CA PRO A 10 16.68 -6.42 6.67
C PRO A 10 17.41 -7.74 6.88
N LYS A 11 17.02 -8.54 7.89
CA LYS A 11 17.59 -9.87 8.14
C LYS A 11 17.04 -10.94 7.19
N LEU A 12 15.76 -10.85 6.81
CA LEU A 12 15.08 -11.83 5.96
C LEU A 12 14.91 -11.33 4.53
N ASP A 13 14.81 -10.02 4.35
CA ASP A 13 14.39 -9.37 3.11
C ASP A 13 15.55 -8.73 2.34
N CYS A 14 16.79 -8.97 2.76
CA CYS A 14 17.96 -8.46 2.07
C CYS A 14 19.16 -9.39 2.22
N SER A 15 19.85 -9.64 1.10
CA SER A 15 21.11 -10.36 1.04
C SER A 15 22.11 -9.59 0.16
N PRO A 16 23.31 -9.23 0.64
CA PRO A 16 23.78 -9.43 2.01
C PRO A 16 22.97 -8.60 3.02
N ALA A 17 22.79 -9.15 4.23
CA ALA A 17 21.98 -8.50 5.26
C ALA A 17 22.52 -7.10 5.59
N LYS A 18 21.68 -6.08 5.42
CA LYS A 18 22.02 -4.69 5.76
C LYS A 18 21.83 -4.45 7.25
N ARG A 19 22.78 -3.74 7.88
CA ARG A 19 22.69 -3.34 9.30
C ARG A 19 21.78 -2.14 9.53
N THR A 20 21.56 -1.31 8.52
CA THR A 20 20.85 -0.04 8.64
C THR A 20 19.56 -0.06 7.83
N GLN A 21 18.52 0.56 8.40
CA GLN A 21 17.27 0.82 7.69
C GLN A 21 17.45 2.04 6.80
N THR A 22 16.90 1.98 5.59
CA THR A 22 16.87 3.11 4.66
C THR A 22 15.74 4.08 5.03
N PRO A 23 15.79 5.36 4.61
CA PRO A 23 14.72 6.33 4.89
C PRO A 23 13.33 5.84 4.49
N GLU A 24 13.23 5.07 3.40
CA GLU A 24 12.00 4.47 2.88
C GLU A 24 11.37 3.47 3.86
N SER A 25 12.16 2.96 4.82
CA SER A 25 11.67 2.11 5.92
C SER A 25 10.75 2.87 6.88
N GLN A 26 10.72 4.22 6.86
CA GLN A 26 9.78 5.01 7.66
C GLN A 26 8.33 4.78 7.23
N LEU A 27 8.08 4.64 5.92
CA LEU A 27 6.74 4.32 5.42
C LEU A 27 6.28 2.96 5.93
N ILE A 28 7.17 1.96 5.92
CA ILE A 28 6.85 0.62 6.43
C ILE A 28 6.54 0.66 7.93
N LYS A 29 7.32 1.42 8.73
CA LYS A 29 7.04 1.61 10.16
C LYS A 29 5.70 2.28 10.42
N PHE A 30 5.29 3.22 9.55
CA PHE A 30 3.99 3.85 9.64
C PHE A 30 2.85 2.88 9.30
N LEU A 31 3.06 1.99 8.32
CA LEU A 31 2.05 1.03 7.90
C LEU A 31 1.89 -0.15 8.87
N SER A 32 2.97 -0.60 9.51
CA SER A 32 2.98 -1.85 10.29
C SER A 32 1.94 -1.96 11.42
N PRO A 33 1.52 -0.88 12.13
CA PRO A 33 0.47 -0.98 13.14
C PRO A 33 -0.93 -1.22 12.54
N TYR A 34 -1.14 -0.85 11.28
CA TYR A 34 -2.47 -0.82 10.64
C TYR A 34 -2.65 -1.87 9.55
N MET A 35 -1.55 -2.36 9.00
CA MET A 35 -1.51 -3.26 7.86
C MET A 35 -0.48 -4.36 8.06
N HIS A 36 -0.76 -5.51 7.47
CA HIS A 36 0.12 -6.66 7.50
C HIS A 36 0.78 -6.86 6.13
N ASN A 37 2.09 -7.13 6.16
CA ASN A 37 2.82 -7.61 4.99
C ASN A 37 2.35 -9.03 4.68
N THR A 38 1.67 -9.23 3.56
CA THR A 38 0.98 -10.49 3.27
C THR A 38 1.96 -11.65 3.12
N PHE A 39 3.14 -11.43 2.52
CA PHE A 39 4.14 -12.49 2.37
C PHE A 39 4.56 -13.08 3.72
N HIS A 40 4.95 -12.25 4.68
CA HIS A 40 5.36 -12.74 6.01
C HIS A 40 4.20 -13.21 6.89
N LEU A 41 2.95 -12.89 6.53
CA LEU A 41 1.79 -13.50 7.15
C LEU A 41 1.75 -15.01 6.88
N PHE A 42 2.03 -15.41 5.63
CA PHE A 42 2.07 -16.82 5.21
C PHE A 42 3.44 -17.48 5.41
N HIS A 43 4.52 -16.70 5.36
CA HIS A 43 5.90 -17.18 5.38
C HIS A 43 6.76 -16.40 6.39
N PRO A 44 6.57 -16.59 7.72
CA PRO A 44 7.15 -15.70 8.73
C PRO A 44 8.68 -15.64 8.77
N ASN A 45 9.34 -16.74 8.40
CA ASN A 45 10.80 -16.89 8.48
C ASN A 45 11.45 -17.19 7.12
N SER A 46 10.67 -17.19 6.04
CA SER A 46 11.20 -17.54 4.72
C SER A 46 12.00 -16.39 4.13
N ILE A 47 13.14 -16.73 3.53
CA ILE A 47 14.00 -15.80 2.81
C ILE A 47 13.69 -16.00 1.33
N LYS A 48 12.99 -15.03 0.73
CA LYS A 48 12.64 -15.01 -0.68
C LYS A 48 12.60 -13.57 -1.16
N PHE A 49 13.15 -13.30 -2.34
CA PHE A 49 13.42 -11.94 -2.80
C PHE A 49 12.59 -11.61 -4.04
N THR A 50 12.20 -10.35 -4.15
CA THR A 50 11.47 -9.86 -5.32
C THR A 50 12.39 -9.15 -6.29
N PHE A 51 13.57 -8.72 -5.87
CA PHE A 51 14.52 -7.99 -6.69
C PHE A 51 15.90 -8.61 -6.58
N SER A 52 16.57 -8.77 -7.72
CA SER A 52 17.93 -9.28 -7.79
C SER A 52 18.77 -8.44 -8.77
N HIS A 53 19.86 -7.88 -8.28
CA HIS A 53 20.81 -7.14 -9.12
C HIS A 53 22.24 -7.46 -8.71
N ASN A 54 23.02 -7.99 -9.65
CA ASN A 54 24.37 -8.53 -9.42
C ASN A 54 24.36 -9.57 -8.27
N ASN A 55 25.08 -9.28 -7.17
CA ASN A 55 25.16 -10.12 -5.97
C ASN A 55 24.30 -9.59 -4.80
N SER A 56 23.33 -8.73 -5.10
CA SER A 56 22.42 -8.16 -4.11
C SER A 56 20.99 -8.59 -4.40
N HIS A 57 20.30 -9.05 -3.37
CA HIS A 57 18.91 -9.46 -3.43
C HIS A 57 18.12 -8.73 -2.35
N SER A 58 16.89 -8.32 -2.69
CA SER A 58 16.02 -7.66 -1.74
C SER A 58 14.54 -7.93 -2.02
N ARG A 59 13.71 -7.86 -0.98
CA ARG A 59 12.25 -7.91 -1.09
C ARG A 59 11.70 -6.49 -0.95
N ILE A 60 11.60 -5.80 -2.08
CA ILE A 60 11.14 -4.40 -2.17
C ILE A 60 9.73 -4.29 -2.74
N ASP A 61 9.27 -5.31 -3.46
CA ASP A 61 7.91 -5.42 -3.96
C ASP A 61 7.01 -6.07 -2.91
N GLN A 62 5.92 -5.39 -2.56
CA GLN A 62 5.15 -5.74 -1.38
C GLN A 62 3.65 -5.55 -1.56
N ILE A 63 2.90 -6.42 -0.90
CA ILE A 63 1.46 -6.29 -0.72
C ILE A 63 1.19 -6.13 0.79
N TRP A 64 0.50 -5.06 1.13
CA TRP A 64 0.08 -4.73 2.50
C TRP A 64 -1.44 -4.65 2.51
N THR A 65 -2.05 -5.23 3.54
CA THR A 65 -3.51 -5.25 3.66
C THR A 65 -3.96 -5.21 5.11
N ASN A 66 -5.21 -4.79 5.34
CA ASN A 66 -5.89 -4.97 6.60
C ASN A 66 -6.65 -6.31 6.61
N MET A 67 -6.62 -7.04 7.72
CA MET A 67 -7.27 -8.36 7.82
C MET A 67 -8.81 -8.29 7.89
N HIS A 68 -9.39 -7.09 7.87
CA HIS A 68 -10.81 -6.87 8.14
C HIS A 68 -11.71 -6.94 6.89
N THR A 69 -11.15 -6.84 5.68
CA THR A 69 -11.93 -6.65 4.46
C THR A 69 -11.97 -7.85 3.51
N ALA A 70 -11.05 -8.81 3.66
CA ALA A 70 -10.99 -10.01 2.82
C ALA A 70 -10.42 -11.21 3.59
N SER A 71 -10.83 -12.40 3.22
CA SER A 71 -10.15 -13.63 3.62
C SER A 71 -8.93 -13.79 2.74
N LEU A 72 -7.73 -13.73 3.33
CA LEU A 72 -6.50 -13.99 2.60
C LEU A 72 -6.32 -15.51 2.50
N ASP A 73 -6.17 -16.01 1.28
CA ASP A 73 -6.09 -17.45 1.02
C ASP A 73 -4.63 -17.88 0.83
N TYR A 74 -3.84 -17.07 0.12
CA TYR A 74 -2.44 -17.37 -0.14
C TYR A 74 -1.63 -16.13 -0.53
N ALA A 75 -0.32 -16.14 -0.28
CA ALA A 75 0.63 -15.17 -0.82
C ALA A 75 1.98 -15.84 -1.11
N ASP A 76 2.64 -15.47 -2.21
CA ASP A 76 3.97 -15.93 -2.54
C ASP A 76 4.68 -14.98 -3.52
N ILE A 77 5.94 -15.28 -3.84
CA ILE A 77 6.74 -14.66 -4.89
C ILE A 77 6.97 -15.71 -5.97
N ILE A 78 6.59 -15.43 -7.21
CA ILE A 78 6.79 -16.33 -8.35
C ILE A 78 8.04 -15.88 -9.10
N GLU A 79 9.01 -16.78 -9.17
CA GLU A 79 10.19 -16.64 -10.03
C GLU A 79 9.78 -17.01 -11.46
N ASP A 80 9.76 -16.04 -12.36
CA ASP A 80 9.48 -16.28 -13.77
C ASP A 80 10.75 -16.09 -14.60
N ALA A 81 11.39 -17.20 -14.93
CA ALA A 81 12.60 -17.22 -15.75
C ALA A 81 12.36 -16.77 -17.21
N THR A 82 11.11 -16.62 -17.63
CA THR A 82 10.76 -16.20 -19.00
C THR A 82 10.68 -14.69 -19.17
N ILE A 83 10.62 -13.94 -18.07
CA ILE A 83 10.58 -12.47 -18.09
C ILE A 83 11.99 -11.93 -17.87
N GLU A 84 12.49 -11.13 -18.81
CA GLU A 84 13.75 -10.39 -18.66
C GLU A 84 13.54 -9.17 -17.73
N SER A 85 13.33 -9.43 -16.44
CA SER A 85 13.25 -8.42 -15.39
C SER A 85 14.14 -8.82 -14.22
N ASP A 86 14.71 -7.81 -13.57
CA ASP A 86 15.35 -7.93 -12.27
C ASP A 86 14.34 -8.07 -11.11
N HIS A 87 13.03 -7.98 -11.40
CA HIS A 87 11.94 -8.20 -10.45
C HIS A 87 11.18 -9.52 -10.69
N ASN A 88 10.91 -10.24 -9.61
CA ASN A 88 10.00 -11.38 -9.54
C ASN A 88 8.56 -10.91 -9.26
N ILE A 89 7.59 -11.76 -9.62
CA ILE A 89 6.16 -11.45 -9.48
C ILE A 89 5.72 -11.69 -8.03
N ILE A 90 5.01 -10.73 -7.43
CA ILE A 90 4.33 -10.93 -6.15
C ILE A 90 2.88 -11.38 -6.37
N LEU A 91 2.46 -12.43 -5.66
CA LEU A 91 1.13 -13.02 -5.73
C LEU A 91 0.38 -12.82 -4.41
N LEU A 92 -0.90 -12.46 -4.51
CA LEU A 92 -1.86 -12.57 -3.43
C LEU A 92 -3.16 -13.18 -3.96
N GLU A 93 -3.62 -14.24 -3.31
CA GLU A 93 -4.94 -14.82 -3.50
C GLU A 93 -5.80 -14.48 -2.29
N PHE A 94 -7.02 -14.03 -2.56
CA PHE A 94 -7.97 -13.67 -1.52
C PHE A 94 -9.40 -13.85 -1.99
N SER A 95 -10.26 -14.20 -1.04
CA SER A 95 -11.68 -14.37 -1.23
C SER A 95 -12.42 -13.15 -0.72
N ILE A 96 -13.27 -12.58 -1.57
CA ILE A 96 -14.14 -11.47 -1.22
C ILE A 96 -15.53 -12.03 -0.93
N LEU A 97 -15.99 -11.85 0.31
CA LEU A 97 -17.40 -12.03 0.65
C LEU A 97 -18.19 -10.86 0.06
N LEU A 98 -18.69 -11.05 -1.16
CA LEU A 98 -19.67 -10.14 -1.75
C LEU A 98 -21.00 -10.35 -1.05
N THR A 99 -21.25 -9.60 0.02
CA THR A 99 -22.63 -9.39 0.45
C THR A 99 -23.34 -8.69 -0.69
N LEU A 100 -24.23 -9.41 -1.37
CA LEU A 100 -25.21 -8.84 -2.29
C LEU A 100 -26.12 -7.94 -1.44
N SER A 101 -25.64 -6.73 -1.15
CA SER A 101 -26.44 -5.68 -0.56
C SER A 101 -27.60 -5.46 -1.52
N SER A 102 -28.80 -5.78 -1.06
CA SER A 102 -30.05 -5.66 -1.80
C SER A 102 -30.13 -4.27 -2.43
N LEU A 103 -29.83 -4.13 -3.74
CA LEU A 103 -30.03 -2.96 -4.60
C LEU A 103 -30.22 -1.64 -3.84
N TYR A 104 -29.29 -1.27 -2.95
CA TYR A 104 -29.36 0.05 -2.33
C TYR A 104 -29.06 0.99 -3.47
N LYS A 105 -30.02 1.87 -3.80
CA LYS A 105 -29.85 2.92 -4.83
C LYS A 105 -28.52 3.62 -4.55
N GLN A 106 -27.49 3.23 -5.29
CA GLN A 106 -26.18 3.85 -5.23
C GLN A 106 -26.42 5.34 -5.47
N PRO A 107 -25.89 6.24 -4.61
CA PRO A 107 -26.07 7.67 -4.81
C PRO A 107 -25.50 8.04 -6.19
N SER A 108 -26.39 8.35 -7.14
CA SER A 108 -25.98 8.75 -8.48
C SER A 108 -25.29 10.10 -8.38
N ARG A 109 -23.98 10.15 -8.64
CA ARG A 109 -23.26 11.41 -8.76
C ARG A 109 -23.42 11.94 -10.18
N LYS A 110 -23.84 13.20 -10.32
CA LYS A 110 -23.79 13.89 -11.61
C LYS A 110 -22.33 14.17 -11.96
N VAL A 111 -21.83 13.48 -12.98
CA VAL A 111 -20.49 13.71 -13.55
C VAL A 111 -20.67 14.59 -14.79
N THR A 112 -19.97 15.71 -14.84
CA THR A 112 -19.91 16.56 -16.04
C THR A 112 -18.57 16.34 -16.71
N LEU A 113 -18.57 16.05 -18.01
CA LEU A 113 -17.33 15.99 -18.78
C LEU A 113 -16.65 17.36 -18.77
N TRP A 114 -15.33 17.38 -18.57
CA TRP A 114 -14.56 18.63 -18.47
C TRP A 114 -14.82 19.59 -19.64
N LYS A 115 -14.88 19.06 -20.86
CA LYS A 115 -15.13 19.83 -22.09
C LYS A 115 -16.52 20.48 -22.16
N GLN A 116 -17.45 20.04 -21.32
CA GLN A 116 -18.84 20.51 -21.25
C GLN A 116 -19.14 21.24 -19.94
N ALA A 117 -18.14 21.42 -19.07
CA ALA A 117 -18.32 22.11 -17.81
C ALA A 117 -18.42 23.62 -18.03
N SER A 118 -19.51 24.22 -17.53
CA SER A 118 -19.63 25.68 -17.46
C SER A 118 -18.59 26.25 -16.49
N PRO A 119 -18.15 27.52 -16.66
CA PRO A 119 -17.23 28.18 -15.73
C PRO A 119 -17.69 28.13 -14.27
N LYS A 120 -19.00 28.27 -14.02
CA LYS A 120 -19.59 28.16 -12.67
C LYS A 120 -19.41 26.77 -12.05
N GLN A 121 -19.49 25.71 -12.85
CA GLN A 121 -19.29 24.34 -12.37
C GLN A 121 -17.82 24.07 -12.05
N ILE A 122 -16.90 24.60 -12.85
CA ILE A 122 -15.45 24.51 -12.61
C ILE A 122 -15.11 25.24 -11.31
N GLN A 123 -15.61 26.46 -11.12
CA GLN A 123 -15.38 27.24 -9.90
C GLN A 123 -15.93 26.51 -8.67
N LYS A 124 -17.15 25.95 -8.75
CA LYS A 124 -17.73 25.17 -7.65
C LYS A 124 -16.90 23.93 -7.31
N TYR A 125 -16.36 23.25 -8.32
CA TYR A 125 -15.47 22.11 -8.11
C TYR A 125 -14.17 22.54 -7.43
N GLN A 126 -13.55 23.63 -7.89
CA GLN A 126 -12.33 24.17 -7.30
C GLN A 126 -12.54 24.52 -5.82
N THR A 127 -13.60 25.27 -5.49
CA THR A 127 -13.95 25.58 -4.09
C THR A 127 -14.13 24.33 -3.24
N HIS A 128 -14.79 23.30 -3.78
CA HIS A 128 -14.98 22.05 -3.07
C HIS A 128 -13.66 21.31 -2.80
N ILE A 129 -12.75 21.28 -3.78
CA ILE A 129 -11.43 20.69 -3.63
C ILE A 129 -10.60 21.47 -2.60
N ASP A 130 -10.57 22.79 -2.69
CA ASP A 130 -9.82 23.64 -1.75
C ASP A 130 -10.28 23.42 -0.30
N GLN A 131 -11.60 23.34 -0.08
CA GLN A 131 -12.17 23.03 1.24
C GLN A 131 -11.77 21.64 1.75
N ASN A 132 -11.80 20.63 0.87
CA ASN A 132 -11.38 19.28 1.24
C ASN A 132 -9.88 19.23 1.55
N LEU A 133 -9.05 19.92 0.78
CA LEU A 133 -7.61 20.00 1.01
C LEU A 133 -7.29 20.69 2.34
N ILE A 134 -8.00 21.78 2.68
CA ILE A 134 -7.88 22.44 3.99
C ILE A 134 -8.22 21.46 5.12
N LYS A 135 -9.32 20.69 4.97
CA LYS A 135 -9.75 19.72 5.99
C LYS A 135 -8.75 18.56 6.16
N ILE A 136 -8.17 18.07 5.07
CA ILE A 136 -7.15 17.02 5.12
C ILE A 136 -5.88 17.57 5.78
N ARG A 137 -5.45 18.78 5.37
CA ARG A 137 -4.26 19.43 5.93
C ARG A 137 -4.39 19.72 7.42
N SER A 138 -5.57 20.11 7.90
CA SER A 138 -5.79 20.35 9.33
C SER A 138 -5.67 19.07 10.16
N HIS A 139 -6.07 17.92 9.63
CA HIS A 139 -5.87 16.62 10.31
C HIS A 139 -4.40 16.21 10.33
N ILE A 140 -3.65 16.49 9.26
CA ILE A 140 -2.21 16.22 9.21
C ILE A 140 -1.45 17.08 10.22
N LEU A 141 -1.82 18.35 10.39
CA LEU A 141 -1.17 19.28 11.33
C LEU A 141 -1.51 19.01 12.80
N GLN A 142 -2.59 18.29 13.09
CA GLN A 142 -2.94 17.85 14.46
C GLN A 142 -2.04 16.70 14.94
N ILE A 143 -1.31 16.04 14.04
CA ILE A 143 -0.27 15.06 14.37
C ILE A 143 1.01 15.85 14.66
N GLN A 144 1.10 16.44 15.85
CA GLN A 144 2.23 17.31 16.21
C GLN A 144 3.09 16.84 17.39
N ASN A 145 2.75 15.73 18.08
CA ASN A 145 3.55 15.27 19.20
C ASN A 145 3.89 13.77 19.15
N GLN A 146 5.19 13.50 19.22
CA GLN A 146 5.82 12.18 19.33
C GLN A 146 5.26 11.31 20.47
N VAL A 147 4.66 11.93 21.50
CA VAL A 147 4.21 11.26 22.74
C VAL A 147 2.93 10.42 22.55
N GLU A 148 2.14 10.66 21.49
CA GLU A 148 0.95 9.85 21.20
C GLU A 148 1.27 8.58 20.38
N LEU A 149 2.46 8.49 19.78
CA LEU A 149 2.91 7.31 19.03
C LEU A 149 3.36 6.15 19.94
N ASP A 150 3.74 6.42 21.18
CA ASP A 150 4.24 5.41 22.13
C ASP A 150 3.13 4.74 22.96
N LYS A 151 1.85 5.07 22.70
CA LYS A 151 0.69 4.54 23.45
C LYS A 151 -0.29 3.72 22.61
N ALA A 152 -0.01 3.49 21.33
CA ALA A 152 -0.80 2.65 20.43
C ALA A 152 -0.12 1.31 20.16
#